data_AF-A0A842W6K0-F1
#
_entry.id   AF-A0A842W6K0-F1
#
_cell.length_a   1.000
_cell.length_b   1.000
_cell.length_c   1.000
_cell.angle_alpha   90.00
_cell.angle_beta   90.00
_cell.angle_gamma   90.00
#
_symmetry.space_group_name_H-M   'P 1'
#
loop_
_entity.id
_entity.type
_entity.pdbx_description
1 polymer ?
#
loop_
_entity_poly.entity_id
_entity_poly.type
_entity_poly.pdbx_seq_one_letter_code
_entity_poly.pdbx_strand_id
1 'polypeptide(L)'
;MPKPKIGDKVKVLTKKEEFVGILMPRPDILEKDITIVKLDNGYNIGIDNKKIEKIELIKVYKPKTPAKTAVKPKDYLPNITVLSAGGTISSKIDYRTGGVYADYTAEDFIAMMPELASIANLKAKKIMSVMSEDMTSKDWLKIAKEIEKELNSGADGVVVTQGTDTLHFSTSALSFLLKDLNKPVVFTAAQRSIDRGSSDAYMNLLCAITAAAKFDAAEVMCCMHATTSDDYCYLIKGTKVRKMHTSRRDAFRPINDLPIAKISENGDINIISGNYNKKSEEKTNVKAATKFEEKIALVTAYPGMNPDI
;
A
#
# COMPACT_ATOMS: atom_id res chain seq x y z
N MET A 1 7.57 -39.20 -12.66
CA MET A 1 6.71 -38.46 -11.71
C MET A 1 6.93 -36.96 -11.90
N PRO A 2 5.91 -36.10 -11.77
CA PRO A 2 6.08 -34.65 -11.87
C PRO A 2 7.03 -34.14 -10.78
N LYS A 3 7.92 -33.19 -11.12
CA LYS A 3 8.80 -32.53 -10.14
C LYS A 3 7.94 -31.72 -9.16
N PRO A 4 8.15 -31.85 -7.84
CA PRO A 4 7.45 -31.04 -6.86
C PRO A 4 7.68 -29.54 -7.08
N LYS A 5 6.66 -28.73 -6.80
CA LYS A 5 6.69 -27.27 -6.89
C LYS A 5 6.53 -26.62 -5.52
N ILE A 6 6.92 -25.36 -5.39
CA ILE A 6 6.70 -24.57 -4.18
C ILE A 6 5.20 -24.61 -3.82
N GLY A 7 4.90 -24.87 -2.55
CA GLY A 7 3.56 -25.06 -2.00
C GLY A 7 3.11 -26.52 -1.93
N ASP A 8 3.70 -27.43 -2.71
CA ASP A 8 3.35 -28.85 -2.66
C ASP A 8 3.76 -29.49 -1.33
N LYS A 9 2.96 -30.46 -0.88
CA LYS A 9 3.36 -31.32 0.25
C LYS A 9 4.31 -32.39 -0.28
N VAL A 10 5.51 -32.44 0.29
CA VAL A 10 6.60 -33.31 -0.12
C VAL A 10 7.14 -34.14 1.05
N LYS A 11 7.75 -35.27 0.72
CA LYS A 11 8.58 -36.08 1.60
C LYS A 11 10.02 -35.99 1.12
N VAL A 12 10.89 -35.42 1.94
CA VAL A 12 12.33 -35.27 1.68
C VAL A 12 13.08 -36.35 2.46
N LEU A 13 13.76 -37.23 1.74
CA LEU A 13 14.56 -38.32 2.28
C LEU A 13 16.03 -37.90 2.30
N THR A 14 16.67 -38.01 3.45
CA THR A 14 18.12 -37.85 3.62
C THR A 14 18.74 -39.16 4.10
N LYS A 15 20.08 -39.25 4.09
CA LYS A 15 20.83 -40.42 4.62
C LYS A 15 20.50 -40.81 6.05
N LYS A 16 19.97 -39.89 6.87
CA LYS A 16 19.75 -40.09 8.30
C LYS A 16 18.29 -39.98 8.71
N GLU A 17 17.54 -39.11 8.04
CA GLU A 17 16.23 -38.66 8.49
C GLU A 17 15.28 -38.44 7.32
N GLU A 18 13.99 -38.53 7.61
CA GLU A 18 12.90 -38.22 6.71
C GLU A 18 12.14 -36.99 7.20
N PHE A 19 11.85 -36.06 6.29
CA PHE A 19 11.06 -34.87 6.57
C PHE A 19 9.82 -34.82 5.70
N VAL A 20 8.66 -34.59 6.32
CA VAL A 20 7.39 -34.42 5.61
C VAL A 20 6.87 -33.02 5.87
N GLY A 21 6.55 -32.28 4.81
CA GLY A 21 6.07 -30.92 4.94
C GLY A 21 5.80 -30.24 3.61
N ILE A 22 5.54 -28.94 3.65
CA ILE A 22 5.29 -28.10 2.48
C ILE A 22 6.61 -27.57 1.95
N LEU A 23 6.85 -27.71 0.65
CA LEU A 23 8.03 -27.13 0.00
C LEU A 23 7.90 -25.60 -0.05
N MET A 24 8.84 -24.89 0.57
CA MET A 24 8.83 -23.44 0.69
C MET A 24 9.78 -22.79 -0.33
N PRO A 25 9.53 -21.54 -0.75
CA PRO A 25 10.49 -20.78 -1.54
C PRO A 25 11.75 -20.56 -0.72
N ARG A 26 12.88 -20.60 -1.41
CA ARG A 26 14.17 -20.22 -0.83
C ARG A 26 14.39 -18.72 -1.06
N PRO A 27 14.80 -17.96 -0.03
CA PRO A 27 15.26 -16.59 -0.23
C PRO A 27 16.50 -16.54 -1.12
N ASP A 28 16.49 -15.67 -2.14
CA ASP A 28 17.58 -15.52 -3.11
C ASP A 28 18.91 -15.09 -2.48
N ILE A 29 18.87 -14.49 -1.29
CA ILE A 29 20.03 -13.99 -0.53
C ILE A 29 20.89 -15.13 0.04
N LEU A 30 20.37 -16.37 0.10
CA LEU A 30 21.11 -17.48 0.68
C LEU A 30 22.10 -18.10 -0.31
N GLU A 31 23.40 -17.94 -0.05
CA GLU A 31 24.49 -18.55 -0.85
C GLU A 31 24.46 -20.10 -0.84
N LYS A 32 24.05 -20.71 0.27
CA LYS A 32 24.08 -22.16 0.45
C LYS A 32 22.93 -22.87 -0.25
N ASP A 33 23.26 -23.93 -0.98
CA ASP A 33 22.26 -24.71 -1.70
C ASP A 33 21.36 -25.56 -0.79
N ILE A 34 20.25 -24.98 -0.32
CA ILE A 34 19.32 -25.61 0.62
C ILE A 34 17.90 -25.71 0.06
N THR A 35 17.18 -26.75 0.47
CA THR A 35 15.73 -26.89 0.32
C THR A 35 15.04 -26.51 1.63
N ILE A 36 14.02 -25.66 1.57
CA ILE A 36 13.24 -25.27 2.76
C ILE A 36 11.93 -26.04 2.79
N VAL A 37 11.65 -26.68 3.93
CA VAL A 37 10.41 -27.42 4.16
C VAL A 37 9.71 -26.89 5.41
N LYS A 38 8.42 -26.59 5.30
CA LYS A 38 7.56 -26.26 6.44
C LYS A 38 6.91 -27.53 6.97
N LEU A 39 7.30 -27.94 8.16
CA LEU A 39 6.80 -29.14 8.82
C LEU A 39 5.33 -28.98 9.23
N ASP A 40 4.65 -30.10 9.51
CA ASP A 40 3.24 -30.09 9.94
C ASP A 40 3.02 -29.36 11.28
N ASN A 41 4.06 -29.20 12.10
CA ASN A 41 4.04 -28.39 13.33
C ASN A 41 4.18 -26.87 13.08
N GLY A 42 4.32 -26.45 11.82
CA GLY A 42 4.41 -25.05 11.39
C GLY A 42 5.82 -24.45 11.30
N TYR A 43 6.86 -25.16 11.77
CA TYR A 43 8.25 -24.68 11.70
C TYR A 43 8.85 -24.89 10.30
N ASN A 44 9.66 -23.93 9.87
CA ASN A 44 10.47 -24.05 8.66
C ASN A 44 11.84 -24.64 9.00
N ILE A 45 12.28 -25.64 8.24
CA ILE A 45 13.63 -26.21 8.31
C ILE A 45 14.37 -26.05 6.98
N GLY A 46 15.67 -25.84 7.04
CA GLY A 46 16.56 -25.82 5.87
C GLY A 46 17.36 -27.11 5.79
N ILE A 47 17.26 -27.82 4.67
CA ILE A 47 17.97 -29.08 4.41
C ILE A 47 19.00 -28.81 3.33
N ASP A 48 20.28 -29.09 3.61
CA ASP A 48 21.36 -29.02 2.62
C ASP A 48 21.09 -30.00 1.46
N ASN A 49 21.02 -29.50 0.23
CA ASN A 49 20.69 -30.30 -0.94
C ASN A 49 21.69 -31.46 -1.15
N LYS A 50 22.94 -31.32 -0.70
CA LYS A 50 23.94 -32.41 -0.75
C LYS A 50 23.57 -33.63 0.11
N LYS A 51 22.68 -33.45 1.09
CA LYS A 51 22.23 -34.51 2.00
C LYS A 51 20.91 -35.15 1.55
N ILE A 52 20.25 -34.60 0.54
CA ILE A 52 18.97 -35.07 0.04
C ILE A 52 19.21 -36.20 -0.97
N GLU A 53 18.62 -37.36 -0.71
CA GLU A 53 18.65 -38.49 -1.64
C GLU A 53 17.46 -38.44 -2.60
N LYS A 54 16.28 -38.05 -2.10
CA LYS A 54 15.05 -38.02 -2.89
C LYS A 54 14.03 -37.04 -2.32
N ILE A 55 13.27 -36.41 -3.21
CA ILE A 55 12.07 -35.63 -2.85
C ILE A 55 10.87 -36.26 -3.55
N GLU A 56 9.90 -36.71 -2.77
CA GLU A 56 8.67 -37.34 -3.25
C GLU A 56 7.48 -36.41 -3.08
N LEU A 57 6.67 -36.26 -4.13
CA LEU A 57 5.43 -35.49 -4.07
C LEU A 57 4.35 -36.32 -3.35
N ILE A 58 3.83 -35.80 -2.23
CA ILE A 58 2.68 -36.39 -1.52
C ILE A 58 1.38 -35.79 -2.06
N LYS A 59 1.31 -34.46 -2.15
CA LYS A 59 0.08 -33.76 -2.54
C LYS A 59 0.37 -32.45 -3.24
N VAL A 60 -0.25 -32.28 -4.41
CA VAL A 60 -0.19 -31.03 -5.18
C VAL A 60 -0.97 -29.94 -4.45
N TYR A 61 -0.37 -28.76 -4.33
CA TYR A 61 -1.04 -27.57 -3.81
C TYR A 61 -2.10 -27.08 -4.78
N LYS A 62 -3.31 -26.87 -4.25
CA LYS A 62 -4.37 -26.13 -4.92
C LYS A 62 -4.67 -24.91 -4.06
N PRO A 63 -4.38 -23.68 -4.52
CA PRO A 63 -4.74 -22.49 -3.78
C PRO A 63 -6.25 -22.44 -3.59
N LYS A 64 -6.69 -22.18 -2.36
CA LYS A 64 -8.11 -21.90 -2.09
C LYS A 64 -8.35 -20.43 -2.38
N THR A 65 -9.18 -20.13 -3.38
CA THR A 65 -9.70 -18.77 -3.57
C THR A 65 -10.78 -18.55 -2.52
N PRO A 66 -10.64 -17.57 -1.61
CA PRO A 66 -11.71 -17.24 -0.68
C PRO A 66 -12.96 -16.83 -1.48
N ALA A 67 -14.13 -17.24 -1.00
CA ALA A 67 -15.40 -16.80 -1.57
C ALA A 67 -15.51 -15.28 -1.39
N LYS A 68 -15.60 -14.54 -2.50
CA LYS A 68 -15.82 -13.10 -2.48
C LYS A 68 -17.30 -12.84 -2.37
N THR A 69 -17.73 -12.21 -1.29
CA THR A 69 -19.10 -11.69 -1.20
C THR A 69 -19.14 -10.40 -2.01
N ALA A 70 -19.88 -10.40 -3.11
CA ALA A 70 -20.08 -9.18 -3.89
C ALA A 70 -20.84 -8.15 -3.04
N VAL A 71 -20.23 -6.99 -2.81
CA VAL A 71 -20.88 -5.89 -2.10
C VAL A 71 -21.60 -5.04 -3.13
N LYS A 72 -22.93 -4.98 -3.03
CA LYS A 72 -23.72 -4.13 -3.92
C LYS A 72 -23.51 -2.66 -3.53
N PRO A 73 -23.25 -1.77 -4.50
CA PRO A 73 -23.15 -0.34 -4.22
C PRO A 73 -24.50 0.19 -3.71
N LYS A 74 -24.43 1.20 -2.85
CA LYS A 74 -25.57 1.90 -2.26
C LYS A 74 -25.62 3.32 -2.80
N ASP A 75 -26.75 3.74 -3.36
CA ASP A 75 -26.87 5.01 -4.09
C ASP A 75 -26.58 6.27 -3.24
N TYR A 76 -26.75 6.18 -1.92
CA TYR A 76 -26.54 7.29 -0.99
C TYR A 76 -25.07 7.42 -0.50
N LEU A 77 -24.20 6.47 -0.84
CA LEU A 77 -22.79 6.49 -0.43
C LEU A 77 -21.89 7.05 -1.54
N PRO A 78 -20.83 7.80 -1.19
CA PRO A 78 -19.87 8.31 -2.16
C PRO A 78 -19.10 7.17 -2.81
N ASN A 79 -18.75 7.34 -4.09
CA ASN A 79 -17.96 6.40 -4.86
C ASN A 79 -16.47 6.71 -4.71
N ILE A 80 -15.72 5.85 -4.03
CA ILE A 80 -14.29 6.04 -3.79
C ILE A 80 -13.48 5.00 -4.54
N THR A 81 -12.54 5.48 -5.37
CA THR A 81 -11.59 4.60 -6.04
C THR A 81 -10.30 4.51 -5.24
N VAL A 82 -9.91 3.29 -4.87
CA VAL A 82 -8.60 2.96 -4.27
C VAL A 82 -7.64 2.52 -5.38
N LEU A 83 -6.63 3.35 -5.66
CA LEU A 83 -5.56 3.07 -6.59
C LEU A 83 -4.35 2.47 -5.86
N SER A 84 -3.91 1.29 -6.27
CA SER A 84 -2.71 0.64 -5.71
C SER A 84 -1.50 0.86 -6.61
N ALA A 85 -0.51 1.59 -6.09
CA ALA A 85 0.78 1.80 -6.73
C ALA A 85 1.88 0.87 -6.16
N GLY A 86 1.54 0.03 -5.19
CA GLY A 86 2.48 -0.84 -4.47
C GLY A 86 2.46 -0.58 -2.98
N GLY A 87 3.55 -0.97 -2.31
CA GLY A 87 3.66 -0.93 -0.85
C GLY A 87 2.97 -2.10 -0.15
N THR A 88 3.44 -2.37 1.06
CA THR A 88 2.98 -3.49 1.89
C THR A 88 1.54 -3.33 2.38
N ILE A 89 0.97 -2.12 2.31
CA ILE A 89 -0.44 -1.85 2.65
C ILE A 89 -1.42 -2.57 1.70
N SER A 90 -0.98 -2.88 0.48
CA SER A 90 -1.79 -3.50 -0.57
C SER A 90 -1.27 -4.89 -0.96
N SER A 91 -0.55 -5.58 -0.07
CA SER A 91 0.07 -6.88 -0.30
C SER A 91 -0.53 -8.00 0.58
N LYS A 92 -0.98 -9.11 -0.01
CA LYS A 92 -1.39 -10.33 0.71
C LYS A 92 -0.20 -11.26 0.90
N ILE A 93 -0.02 -11.86 2.07
CA ILE A 93 0.94 -12.96 2.26
C ILE A 93 0.18 -14.28 2.33
N ASP A 94 0.50 -15.22 1.45
CA ASP A 94 0.11 -16.62 1.61
C ASP A 94 1.10 -17.31 2.56
N TYR A 95 0.72 -17.43 3.83
CA TYR A 95 1.55 -18.07 4.86
C TYR A 95 1.84 -19.57 4.62
N ARG A 96 1.17 -20.23 3.66
CA ARG A 96 1.46 -21.61 3.27
C ARG A 96 2.59 -21.69 2.25
N THR A 97 2.67 -20.72 1.35
CA THR A 97 3.71 -20.66 0.31
C THR A 97 4.78 -19.63 0.60
N GLY A 98 4.58 -18.74 1.58
CA GLY A 98 5.41 -17.55 1.78
C GLY A 98 5.28 -16.50 0.66
N GLY A 99 4.40 -16.71 -0.32
CA GLY A 99 4.26 -15.83 -1.47
C GLY A 99 3.52 -14.53 -1.13
N VAL A 100 3.99 -13.42 -1.69
CA VAL A 100 3.33 -12.11 -1.58
C VAL A 100 2.53 -11.85 -2.86
N TYR A 101 1.22 -11.64 -2.73
CA TYR A 101 0.30 -11.33 -3.83
C TYR A 101 -0.25 -9.90 -3.67
N ALA A 102 0.15 -8.99 -4.54
CA ALA A 102 -0.25 -7.59 -4.46
C ALA A 102 -1.53 -7.33 -5.28
N ASP A 103 -2.70 -7.81 -4.85
CA ASP A 103 -3.96 -7.64 -5.60
C ASP A 103 -5.20 -7.68 -4.66
N TYR A 104 -5.34 -6.69 -3.78
CA TYR A 104 -6.59 -6.50 -3.03
C TYR A 104 -7.68 -5.91 -3.95
N THR A 105 -8.83 -6.57 -4.01
CA THR A 105 -10.05 -6.02 -4.62
C THR A 105 -10.86 -5.25 -3.57
N ALA A 106 -11.90 -4.54 -4.01
CA ALA A 106 -12.80 -3.81 -3.11
C ALA A 106 -13.44 -4.76 -2.08
N GLU A 107 -13.85 -5.95 -2.52
CA GLU A 107 -14.41 -6.99 -1.65
C GLU A 107 -13.38 -7.49 -0.64
N ASP A 108 -12.09 -7.54 -1.01
CA ASP A 108 -11.06 -7.94 -0.06
C ASP A 108 -10.86 -6.86 1.03
N PHE A 109 -10.87 -5.57 0.67
CA PHE A 109 -10.82 -4.49 1.65
C PHE A 109 -12.02 -4.51 2.58
N ILE A 110 -13.23 -4.73 2.05
CA ILE A 110 -14.45 -4.80 2.86
C ILE A 110 -14.47 -6.07 3.72
N ALA A 111 -13.98 -7.21 3.23
CA ALA A 111 -13.88 -8.42 4.03
C ALA A 111 -12.89 -8.26 5.20
N MET A 112 -11.83 -7.48 5.01
CA MET A 112 -10.87 -7.16 6.07
C MET A 112 -11.39 -6.09 7.03
N MET A 113 -12.14 -5.10 6.53
CA MET A 113 -12.65 -3.95 7.28
C MET A 113 -14.14 -3.71 6.89
N PRO A 114 -15.08 -4.45 7.49
CA PRO A 114 -16.51 -4.36 7.15
C PRO A 114 -17.10 -2.96 7.30
N GLU A 115 -16.51 -2.13 8.17
CA GLU A 115 -16.89 -0.74 8.43
C GLU A 115 -16.86 0.11 7.15
N LEU A 116 -15.96 -0.20 6.21
CA LEU A 116 -15.84 0.51 4.94
C LEU A 116 -17.12 0.47 4.10
N ALA A 117 -17.91 -0.59 4.19
CA ALA A 117 -19.18 -0.74 3.46
C ALA A 117 -20.29 0.21 3.96
N SER A 118 -20.07 0.87 5.10
CA SER A 118 -20.94 1.94 5.62
C SER A 118 -20.45 3.34 5.26
N ILE A 119 -19.21 3.47 4.77
CA ILE A 119 -18.55 4.75 4.51
C ILE A 119 -18.62 5.11 3.01
N ALA A 120 -18.36 4.15 2.12
CA ALA A 120 -18.25 4.41 0.69
C ALA A 120 -18.54 3.17 -0.18
N ASN A 121 -18.92 3.41 -1.43
CA ASN A 121 -18.87 2.41 -2.48
C ASN A 121 -17.43 2.34 -3.01
N LEU A 122 -16.76 1.20 -2.76
CA LEU A 122 -15.36 1.06 -3.11
C LEU A 122 -15.17 0.45 -4.50
N LYS A 123 -14.26 1.05 -5.27
CA LYS A 123 -13.65 0.45 -6.45
C LYS A 123 -12.16 0.32 -6.19
N ALA A 124 -11.59 -0.87 -6.30
CA ALA A 124 -10.14 -1.06 -6.16
C ALA A 124 -9.51 -1.34 -7.52
N LYS A 125 -8.41 -0.65 -7.83
CA LYS A 125 -7.66 -0.83 -9.07
C LYS A 125 -6.17 -0.81 -8.80
N LYS A 126 -5.47 -1.87 -9.19
CA LYS A 126 -4.02 -1.86 -9.27
C LYS A 126 -3.56 -1.11 -10.51
N ILE A 127 -2.73 -0.10 -10.31
CA ILE A 127 -2.15 0.70 -11.40
C ILE A 127 -0.69 0.35 -11.64
N MET A 128 0.03 -0.06 -10.59
CA MET A 128 1.40 -0.58 -10.64
C MET A 128 1.75 -1.32 -9.34
N SER A 129 2.93 -1.92 -9.29
CA SER A 129 3.46 -2.60 -8.09
C SER A 129 4.95 -2.27 -7.97
N VAL A 130 5.25 -1.04 -7.56
CA VAL A 130 6.61 -0.50 -7.48
C VAL A 130 6.97 -0.31 -6.00
N MET A 131 8.20 -0.70 -5.64
CA MET A 131 8.77 -0.37 -4.34
C MET A 131 8.99 1.15 -4.28
N SER A 132 8.65 1.80 -3.16
CA SER A 132 8.66 3.27 -3.11
C SER A 132 10.04 3.87 -3.40
N GLU A 133 11.10 3.19 -2.97
CA GLU A 133 12.50 3.51 -3.21
C GLU A 133 12.89 3.54 -4.70
N ASP A 134 12.17 2.82 -5.56
CA ASP A 134 12.40 2.76 -7.01
C ASP A 134 11.46 3.69 -7.81
N MET A 135 10.60 4.45 -7.12
CA MET A 135 9.59 5.27 -7.78
C MET A 135 10.19 6.49 -8.48
N THR A 136 9.74 6.74 -9.71
CA THR A 136 10.25 7.80 -10.59
C THR A 136 9.17 8.83 -10.97
N SER A 137 9.58 9.91 -11.62
CA SER A 137 8.70 10.90 -12.26
C SER A 137 7.69 10.29 -13.23
N LYS A 138 8.08 9.23 -13.95
CA LYS A 138 7.20 8.52 -14.90
C LYS A 138 6.05 7.83 -14.18
N ASP A 139 6.32 7.31 -12.99
CA ASP A 139 5.31 6.70 -12.14
C ASP A 139 4.34 7.76 -11.61
N TRP A 140 4.83 8.94 -11.21
CA TRP A 140 3.97 10.07 -10.82
C TRP A 140 3.04 10.52 -11.95
N LEU A 141 3.54 10.63 -13.19
CA LEU A 141 2.71 10.96 -14.35
C LEU A 141 1.64 9.88 -14.61
N LYS A 142 1.97 8.60 -14.41
CA LYS A 142 1.02 7.50 -14.54
C LYS A 142 -0.04 7.54 -13.43
N ILE A 143 0.35 7.80 -12.18
CA ILE A 143 -0.58 7.99 -11.05
C ILE A 143 -1.51 9.18 -11.34
N ALA A 144 -0.98 10.31 -11.81
CA ALA A 144 -1.76 11.51 -12.13
C ALA A 144 -2.85 11.24 -13.17
N LYS A 145 -2.49 10.55 -14.27
CA LYS A 145 -3.43 10.17 -15.34
C LYS A 145 -4.53 9.24 -14.85
N GLU A 146 -4.20 8.31 -13.96
CA GLU A 146 -5.20 7.40 -13.39
C GLU A 146 -6.14 8.11 -12.42
N ILE A 147 -5.63 9.06 -11.62
CA ILE A 147 -6.46 9.92 -10.77
C ILE A 147 -7.41 10.78 -11.61
N GLU A 148 -6.88 11.45 -12.64
CA GLU A 148 -7.67 12.24 -13.60
C GLU A 148 -8.81 11.40 -14.20
N LYS A 149 -8.48 10.20 -14.70
CA LYS A 149 -9.47 9.28 -15.28
C LYS A 149 -10.58 8.95 -14.30
N GLU A 150 -10.24 8.57 -13.07
CA GLU A 150 -11.23 8.12 -12.09
C GLU A 150 -12.12 9.27 -11.59
N LEU A 151 -11.54 10.44 -11.29
CA LEU A 151 -12.30 11.61 -10.85
C LEU A 151 -13.25 12.14 -11.93
N ASN A 152 -12.79 12.19 -13.18
CA ASN A 152 -13.60 12.61 -14.33
C ASN A 152 -14.62 11.55 -14.76
N SER A 153 -14.45 10.28 -14.36
CA SER A 153 -15.42 9.20 -14.58
C SER A 153 -16.49 9.11 -13.47
N GLY A 154 -16.51 10.06 -12.53
CA GLY A 154 -17.55 10.17 -11.52
C GLY A 154 -17.18 9.64 -10.13
N ALA A 155 -15.91 9.29 -9.85
CA ALA A 155 -15.49 9.03 -8.48
C ALA A 155 -15.60 10.32 -7.64
N ASP A 156 -16.11 10.24 -6.41
CA ASP A 156 -16.28 11.36 -5.48
C ASP A 156 -14.98 11.70 -4.73
N GLY A 157 -14.02 10.78 -4.75
CA GLY A 157 -12.69 10.91 -4.20
C GLY A 157 -11.81 9.73 -4.59
N VAL A 158 -10.49 9.91 -4.49
CA VAL A 158 -9.51 8.86 -4.80
C VAL A 158 -8.58 8.66 -3.62
N VAL A 159 -8.35 7.39 -3.26
CA VAL A 159 -7.30 7.00 -2.31
C VAL A 159 -6.17 6.34 -3.07
N VAL A 160 -4.92 6.77 -2.85
CA VAL A 160 -3.74 6.15 -3.47
C VAL A 160 -2.93 5.47 -2.38
N THR A 161 -2.69 4.17 -2.57
CA THR A 161 -1.81 3.39 -1.69
C THR A 161 -0.42 3.24 -2.31
N GLN A 162 0.62 3.49 -1.52
CA GLN A 162 2.03 3.44 -1.93
C GLN A 162 2.91 2.94 -0.76
N GLY A 163 4.15 2.53 -1.07
CA GLY A 163 5.21 2.39 -0.07
C GLY A 163 5.57 3.72 0.61
N THR A 164 6.16 3.63 1.82
CA THR A 164 6.31 4.78 2.71
C THR A 164 7.53 5.67 2.39
N ASP A 165 8.59 5.15 1.78
CA ASP A 165 9.88 5.84 1.77
C ASP A 165 9.84 7.14 0.95
N THR A 166 9.15 7.12 -0.19
CA THR A 166 9.03 8.26 -1.10
C THR A 166 7.62 8.86 -1.14
N LEU A 167 6.73 8.46 -0.22
CA LEU A 167 5.31 8.89 -0.22
C LEU A 167 5.18 10.42 -0.28
N HIS A 168 5.99 11.13 0.50
CA HIS A 168 5.97 12.59 0.58
C HIS A 168 6.48 13.29 -0.69
N PHE A 169 7.37 12.66 -1.46
CA PHE A 169 7.74 13.15 -2.79
C PHE A 169 6.56 13.00 -3.76
N SER A 170 5.90 11.84 -3.76
CA SER A 170 4.72 11.59 -4.60
C SER A 170 3.58 12.55 -4.29
N THR A 171 3.23 12.75 -3.01
CA THR A 171 2.15 13.69 -2.65
C THR A 171 2.47 15.11 -3.09
N SER A 172 3.72 15.53 -2.95
CA SER A 172 4.16 16.85 -3.40
C SER A 172 4.10 16.97 -4.92
N ALA A 173 4.64 16.00 -5.67
CA ALA A 173 4.59 15.99 -7.13
C ALA A 173 3.15 16.03 -7.65
N LEU A 174 2.26 15.18 -7.11
CA LEU A 174 0.86 15.12 -7.54
C LEU A 174 0.08 16.38 -7.23
N SER A 175 0.46 17.12 -6.19
CA SER A 175 -0.14 18.43 -5.87
C SER A 175 0.07 19.46 -6.99
N PHE A 176 1.12 19.32 -7.80
CA PHE A 176 1.40 20.17 -8.96
C PHE A 176 0.98 19.54 -10.29
N LEU A 177 1.02 18.20 -10.39
CA LEU A 177 0.65 17.48 -11.61
C LEU A 177 -0.86 17.46 -11.84
N LEU A 178 -1.69 17.54 -10.80
CA LEU A 178 -3.14 17.57 -10.91
C LEU A 178 -3.64 19.02 -10.90
N LYS A 179 -4.00 19.53 -12.09
CA LYS A 179 -4.58 20.86 -12.27
C LYS A 179 -6.10 20.79 -12.18
N ASP A 180 -6.72 21.89 -11.79
CA ASP A 180 -8.17 22.04 -11.68
C ASP A 180 -8.80 20.95 -10.80
N LEU A 181 -8.06 20.51 -9.75
CA LEU A 181 -8.53 19.49 -8.82
C LEU A 181 -9.75 20.02 -8.05
N ASN A 182 -10.82 19.24 -8.04
CA ASN A 182 -12.11 19.62 -7.44
C ASN A 182 -12.66 18.59 -6.44
N LYS A 183 -11.90 17.52 -6.18
CA LYS A 183 -12.26 16.39 -5.33
C LYS A 183 -11.04 15.91 -4.54
N PRO A 184 -11.23 15.21 -3.40
CA PRO A 184 -10.12 14.82 -2.54
C PRO A 184 -9.31 13.70 -3.16
N VAL A 185 -7.98 13.83 -3.08
CA VAL A 185 -7.01 12.79 -3.43
C VAL A 185 -6.18 12.51 -2.19
N VAL A 186 -6.35 11.33 -1.59
CA VAL A 186 -5.74 10.99 -0.31
C VAL A 186 -4.72 9.88 -0.49
N PHE A 187 -3.45 10.20 -0.28
CA PHE A 187 -2.37 9.23 -0.23
C PHE A 187 -2.30 8.61 1.16
N THR A 188 -2.10 7.29 1.21
CA THR A 188 -1.85 6.59 2.46
C THR A 188 -0.88 5.42 2.25
N ALA A 189 -0.34 4.91 3.34
CA ALA A 189 0.66 3.86 3.37
C ALA A 189 0.59 3.11 4.73
N ALA A 190 1.46 2.14 4.94
CA ALA A 190 1.61 1.47 6.23
C ALA A 190 3.08 1.26 6.55
N GLN A 191 3.48 1.58 7.79
CA GLN A 191 4.84 1.32 8.29
C GLN A 191 5.02 -0.15 8.70
N ARG A 192 3.93 -0.82 9.05
CA ARG A 192 3.87 -2.25 9.35
C ARG A 192 3.08 -2.94 8.26
N SER A 193 3.63 -4.04 7.76
CA SER A 193 2.98 -4.81 6.70
C SER A 193 1.59 -5.31 7.12
N ILE A 194 0.64 -5.29 6.19
CA ILE A 194 -0.80 -5.54 6.46
C ILE A 194 -1.09 -6.97 6.93
N ASP A 195 -0.19 -7.91 6.66
CA ASP A 195 -0.28 -9.30 7.12
C ASP A 195 -0.12 -9.45 8.63
N ARG A 196 0.36 -8.42 9.33
CA ARG A 196 0.60 -8.45 10.78
C ARG A 196 -0.64 -7.96 11.52
N GLY A 197 -1.00 -8.65 12.61
CA GLY A 197 -2.11 -8.22 13.48
C GLY A 197 -1.90 -6.85 14.14
N SER A 198 -0.66 -6.35 14.19
CA SER A 198 -0.31 -5.01 14.67
C SER A 198 -0.12 -3.99 13.53
N SER A 199 -0.66 -4.26 12.34
CA SER A 199 -0.52 -3.36 11.19
C SER A 199 -1.27 -2.04 11.39
N ASP A 200 -0.62 -0.93 11.04
CA ASP A 200 -1.25 0.38 10.92
C ASP A 200 -2.05 0.55 9.62
N ALA A 201 -1.96 -0.42 8.69
CA ALA A 201 -2.66 -0.40 7.41
C ALA A 201 -4.17 -0.24 7.53
N TYR A 202 -4.80 -0.92 8.49
CA TYR A 202 -6.25 -0.96 8.64
C TYR A 202 -6.79 0.44 8.98
N MET A 203 -6.29 1.03 10.05
CA MET A 203 -6.71 2.37 10.46
C MET A 203 -6.29 3.44 9.45
N ASN A 204 -5.08 3.36 8.87
CA ASN A 204 -4.66 4.31 7.83
C ASN A 204 -5.60 4.28 6.62
N LEU A 205 -6.01 3.10 6.15
CA LEU A 205 -6.99 2.95 5.06
C LEU A 205 -8.37 3.45 5.45
N LEU A 206 -8.86 3.10 6.63
CA LEU A 206 -10.15 3.53 7.15
C LEU A 206 -10.24 5.06 7.21
N CYS A 207 -9.22 5.71 7.80
CA CYS A 207 -9.15 7.16 7.88
C CYS A 207 -8.98 7.81 6.51
N ALA A 208 -8.17 7.23 5.61
CA ALA A 208 -7.97 7.78 4.26
C ALA A 208 -9.23 7.70 3.40
N ILE A 209 -9.94 6.57 3.44
CA ILE A 209 -11.23 6.39 2.74
C ILE A 209 -12.28 7.31 3.36
N THR A 210 -12.32 7.44 4.69
CA THR A 210 -13.22 8.38 5.37
C THR A 210 -12.95 9.82 4.92
N ALA A 211 -11.68 10.23 4.82
CA ALA A 211 -11.29 11.53 4.30
C ALA A 211 -11.76 11.73 2.85
N ALA A 212 -11.50 10.76 1.97
CA ALA A 212 -11.89 10.84 0.56
C ALA A 212 -13.42 10.88 0.38
N ALA A 213 -14.17 10.18 1.24
CA ALA A 213 -15.62 10.10 1.22
C ALA A 213 -16.31 11.35 1.77
N LYS A 214 -15.86 11.85 2.92
CA LYS A 214 -16.61 12.82 3.73
C LYS A 214 -15.97 14.20 3.81
N PHE A 215 -14.67 14.33 3.57
CA PHE A 215 -13.98 15.60 3.77
C PHE A 215 -14.22 16.54 2.57
N ASP A 216 -14.62 17.78 2.88
CA ASP A 216 -14.87 18.83 1.89
C ASP A 216 -13.56 19.49 1.44
N ALA A 217 -12.71 18.73 0.75
CA ALA A 217 -11.47 19.23 0.19
C ALA A 217 -11.27 18.84 -1.26
N ALA A 218 -10.60 19.72 -2.00
CA ALA A 218 -10.13 19.56 -3.37
C ALA A 218 -8.60 19.68 -3.41
N GLU A 219 -7.93 18.86 -2.60
CA GLU A 219 -6.47 18.84 -2.49
C GLU A 219 -5.91 17.42 -2.55
N VAL A 220 -4.64 17.33 -2.92
CA VAL A 220 -3.80 16.15 -2.66
C VAL A 220 -3.35 16.21 -1.20
N MET A 221 -3.66 15.15 -0.46
CA MET A 221 -3.41 15.06 0.98
C MET A 221 -2.74 13.73 1.32
N CYS A 222 -2.08 13.67 2.47
CA CYS A 222 -1.51 12.45 3.05
C CYS A 222 -2.26 12.11 4.35
N CYS A 223 -2.75 10.89 4.48
CA CYS A 223 -3.41 10.40 5.69
C CYS A 223 -2.61 9.25 6.30
N MET A 224 -2.03 9.49 7.47
CA MET A 224 -1.20 8.55 8.22
C MET A 224 -1.40 8.75 9.72
N HIS A 225 -1.13 7.72 10.52
CA HIS A 225 -1.13 7.81 11.99
C HIS A 225 -0.45 9.08 12.53
N ALA A 226 -1.11 9.72 13.49
CA ALA A 226 -0.57 10.90 14.17
C ALA A 226 0.28 10.56 15.39
N THR A 227 0.03 9.41 16.01
CA THR A 227 0.75 8.91 17.19
C THR A 227 1.18 7.46 16.99
N THR A 228 1.86 6.90 17.98
CA THR A 228 2.25 5.48 17.98
C THR A 228 1.08 4.54 18.25
N SER A 229 -0.06 5.07 18.68
CA SER A 229 -1.27 4.33 19.06
C SER A 229 -2.32 4.39 17.96
N ASP A 230 -3.26 3.45 17.97
CA ASP A 230 -4.43 3.44 17.09
C ASP A 230 -5.48 4.44 17.60
N ASP A 231 -5.14 5.74 17.62
CA ASP A 231 -6.01 6.81 18.15
C ASP A 231 -6.63 7.68 17.05
N TYR A 232 -5.80 8.30 16.22
CA TYR A 232 -6.21 9.08 15.06
C TYR A 232 -5.08 9.19 14.03
N CYS A 233 -5.47 9.38 12.77
CA CYS A 233 -4.59 9.80 11.69
C CYS A 233 -4.59 11.32 11.56
N TYR A 234 -3.47 11.88 11.13
CA TYR A 234 -3.44 13.23 10.60
C TYR A 234 -3.78 13.20 9.11
N LEU A 235 -4.61 14.14 8.68
CA LEU A 235 -4.75 14.53 7.29
C LEU A 235 -3.85 15.75 7.04
N ILE A 236 -2.83 15.60 6.19
CA ILE A 236 -1.77 16.59 5.97
C ILE A 236 -1.80 17.03 4.51
N LYS A 237 -1.60 18.32 4.23
CA LYS A 237 -1.44 18.83 2.86
C LYS A 237 -0.27 18.15 2.14
N GLY A 238 -0.48 17.72 0.89
CA GLY A 238 0.47 16.90 0.14
C GLY A 238 1.85 17.52 -0.07
N THR A 239 1.96 18.84 -0.08
CA THR A 239 3.23 19.59 -0.19
C THR A 239 3.91 19.90 1.14
N LYS A 240 3.29 19.52 2.26
CA LYS A 240 3.74 19.85 3.63
C LYS A 240 4.04 18.62 4.46
N VAL A 241 4.06 17.42 3.87
CA VAL A 241 4.35 16.18 4.58
C VAL A 241 5.83 15.79 4.42
N ARG A 242 6.43 15.21 5.47
CA ARG A 242 7.74 14.55 5.38
C ARG A 242 7.77 13.31 6.28
N LYS A 243 8.44 12.25 5.81
CA LYS A 243 8.76 11.08 6.63
C LYS A 243 9.93 11.44 7.55
N MET A 244 9.66 11.65 8.84
CA MET A 244 10.60 12.09 9.87
C MET A 244 11.14 10.95 10.73
N HIS A 245 10.60 9.74 10.60
CA HIS A 245 11.10 8.54 11.28
C HIS A 245 11.17 7.36 10.33
N THR A 246 12.12 6.46 10.57
CA THR A 246 12.39 5.30 9.72
C THR A 246 11.41 4.14 9.90
N SER A 247 10.53 4.14 10.91
CA SER A 247 9.78 2.93 11.30
C SER A 247 8.56 3.13 12.21
N ARG A 248 8.47 4.24 12.96
CA ARG A 248 7.29 4.51 13.82
C ARG A 248 6.06 4.75 12.96
N ARG A 249 4.88 4.39 13.49
CA ARG A 249 3.57 4.66 12.83
C ARG A 249 3.36 6.15 12.56
N ASP A 250 3.76 6.99 13.50
CA ASP A 250 3.73 8.46 13.42
C ASP A 250 4.94 9.08 12.72
N ALA A 251 5.51 8.37 11.73
CA ALA A 251 6.66 8.83 10.98
C ALA A 251 6.36 10.07 10.13
N PHE A 252 5.14 10.24 9.64
CA PHE A 252 4.78 11.33 8.73
C PHE A 252 4.32 12.56 9.51
N ARG A 253 5.03 13.67 9.34
CA ARG A 253 4.77 14.92 10.05
C ARG A 253 4.50 16.08 9.10
N PRO A 254 3.62 17.02 9.50
CA PRO A 254 3.48 18.29 8.81
C PRO A 254 4.72 19.15 9.09
N ILE A 255 5.30 19.73 8.05
CA ILE A 255 6.50 20.56 8.11
C ILE A 255 6.14 21.99 7.69
N ASN A 256 6.47 22.96 8.54
CA ASN A 256 6.19 24.39 8.33
C ASN A 256 4.71 24.71 8.07
N ASP A 257 3.80 23.87 8.57
CA ASP A 257 2.35 24.05 8.52
C ASP A 257 1.68 23.17 9.60
N LEU A 258 0.39 23.41 9.87
CA LEU A 258 -0.43 22.52 10.70
C LEU A 258 -1.06 21.41 9.83
N PRO A 259 -1.38 20.24 10.42
CA PRO A 259 -2.22 19.27 9.72
C PRO A 259 -3.62 19.88 9.50
N ILE A 260 -4.30 19.42 8.45
CA ILE A 260 -5.64 19.89 8.08
C ILE A 260 -6.66 19.43 9.11
N ALA A 261 -6.64 18.13 9.45
CA ALA A 261 -7.59 17.52 10.38
C ALA A 261 -7.00 16.30 11.11
N LYS A 262 -7.64 15.91 12.21
CA LYS A 262 -7.52 14.57 12.81
C LYS A 262 -8.69 13.73 12.35
N ILE A 263 -8.43 12.47 12.01
CA ILE A 263 -9.46 11.49 11.65
C ILE A 263 -9.28 10.28 12.53
N SER A 264 -10.27 9.94 13.33
CA SER A 264 -10.23 8.77 14.23
C SER A 264 -10.84 7.53 13.58
N GLU A 265 -10.63 6.38 14.21
CA GLU A 265 -11.09 5.08 13.71
C GLU A 265 -12.61 5.00 13.58
N ASN A 266 -13.36 5.67 14.47
CA ASN A 266 -14.82 5.74 14.41
C ASN A 266 -15.36 6.62 13.26
N GLY A 267 -14.48 7.26 12.48
CA GLY A 267 -14.85 8.10 11.34
C GLY A 267 -15.06 9.59 11.65
N ASP A 268 -14.82 10.03 12.89
CA ASP A 268 -14.90 11.45 13.25
C ASP A 268 -13.77 12.25 12.61
N ILE A 269 -14.11 13.40 12.02
CA ILE A 269 -13.14 14.34 11.42
C ILE A 269 -13.14 15.63 12.23
N ASN A 270 -12.02 15.90 12.91
CA ASN A 270 -11.80 17.12 13.68
C ASN A 270 -10.84 18.06 12.92
N ILE A 271 -11.39 19.12 12.32
CA ILE A 271 -10.61 20.11 11.57
C ILE A 271 -9.69 20.88 12.53
N ILE A 272 -8.41 20.95 12.20
CA ILE A 272 -7.40 21.73 12.93
C ILE A 272 -7.14 23.06 12.21
N SER A 273 -7.00 23.03 10.88
CA SER A 273 -6.63 24.18 10.07
C SER A 273 -7.54 24.31 8.86
N GLY A 274 -8.05 25.52 8.61
CA GLY A 274 -8.86 25.87 7.43
C GLY A 274 -8.05 26.17 6.17
N ASN A 275 -6.72 26.00 6.20
CA ASN A 275 -5.82 26.31 5.09
C ASN A 275 -5.78 25.19 4.03
N TYR A 276 -6.91 24.96 3.36
CA TYR A 276 -7.05 23.99 2.28
C TYR A 276 -8.11 24.44 1.28
N ASN A 277 -7.99 23.98 0.03
CA ASN A 277 -8.98 24.21 -1.01
C ASN A 277 -10.21 23.35 -0.73
N LYS A 278 -11.38 23.97 -0.63
CA LYS A 278 -12.67 23.27 -0.55
C LYS A 278 -13.11 22.76 -1.93
N LYS A 279 -14.06 21.84 -1.96
CA LYS A 279 -14.69 21.45 -3.23
C LYS A 279 -15.37 22.68 -3.85
N SER A 280 -15.21 22.85 -5.16
CA SER A 280 -15.92 23.88 -5.91
C SER A 280 -17.23 23.31 -6.45
N GLU A 281 -18.28 24.12 -6.49
CA GLU A 281 -19.52 23.80 -7.20
C GLU A 281 -19.34 23.87 -8.73
N GLU A 282 -18.27 24.53 -9.20
CA GLU A 282 -17.95 24.60 -10.61
C GLU A 282 -17.54 23.24 -11.15
N LYS A 283 -18.25 22.78 -12.19
CA LYS A 283 -17.94 21.53 -12.89
C LYS A 283 -16.70 21.70 -13.78
N THR A 284 -15.53 21.63 -13.15
CA THR A 284 -14.25 21.54 -13.85
C THR A 284 -13.86 20.06 -14.03
N ASN A 285 -13.12 19.78 -15.10
CA ASN A 285 -12.47 18.49 -15.26
C ASN A 285 -11.04 18.60 -14.72
N VAL A 286 -10.65 17.64 -13.90
CA VAL A 286 -9.26 17.51 -13.43
C VAL A 286 -8.39 17.26 -14.66
N LYS A 287 -7.20 17.88 -14.71
CA LYS A 287 -6.25 17.71 -15.80
C LYS A 287 -4.90 17.24 -15.27
N ALA A 288 -4.45 16.07 -15.70
CA ALA A 288 -3.10 15.62 -15.38
C ALA A 288 -2.07 16.29 -16.29
N ALA A 289 -1.00 16.82 -15.71
CA ALA A 289 0.15 17.25 -16.48
C ALA A 289 0.79 16.05 -17.20
N THR A 290 1.28 16.29 -18.42
CA THR A 290 1.82 15.23 -19.30
C THR A 290 3.34 15.19 -19.33
N LYS A 291 4.00 16.16 -18.70
CA LYS A 291 5.46 16.35 -18.75
C LYS A 291 6.00 16.61 -17.34
N PHE A 292 7.20 16.10 -17.09
CA PHE A 292 8.01 16.34 -15.91
C PHE A 292 9.46 16.42 -16.37
N GLU A 293 10.22 17.44 -15.96
CA GLU A 293 11.65 17.53 -16.28
C GLU A 293 12.44 16.62 -15.33
N GLU A 294 13.16 15.65 -15.89
CA GLU A 294 13.88 14.63 -15.11
C GLU A 294 15.32 15.04 -14.81
N LYS A 295 15.88 16.02 -15.53
CA LYS A 295 17.24 16.53 -15.34
C LYS A 295 17.31 17.52 -14.17
N ILE A 296 16.95 17.05 -12.99
CA ILE A 296 16.97 17.82 -11.74
C ILE A 296 17.79 17.02 -10.72
N ALA A 297 18.67 17.71 -9.99
CA ALA A 297 19.43 17.13 -8.89
C ALA A 297 19.03 17.78 -7.56
N LEU A 298 18.95 16.98 -6.49
CA LEU A 298 18.86 17.46 -5.12
C LEU A 298 20.22 17.34 -4.46
N VAL A 299 20.91 18.47 -4.31
CA VAL A 299 22.25 18.52 -3.72
C VAL A 299 22.15 19.03 -2.29
N THR A 300 22.52 18.17 -1.33
CA THR A 300 22.57 18.57 0.09
C THR A 300 23.98 19.07 0.40
N ALA A 301 24.13 20.35 0.67
CA ALA A 301 25.42 20.94 1.02
C ALA A 301 25.95 20.40 2.37
N TYR A 302 27.27 20.20 2.45
CA TYR A 302 27.97 19.79 3.66
C TYR A 302 29.36 20.47 3.75
N PRO A 303 29.96 20.57 4.95
CA PRO A 303 31.29 21.18 5.09
C PRO A 303 32.35 20.48 4.24
N GLY A 304 33.11 21.25 3.47
CA GLY A 304 34.15 20.72 2.58
C GLY A 304 33.62 20.10 1.27
N MET A 305 32.36 20.35 0.91
CA MET A 305 31.79 19.88 -0.35
C MET A 305 32.60 20.43 -1.55
N ASN A 306 32.97 19.53 -2.46
CA ASN A 306 33.67 19.90 -3.69
C ASN A 306 32.71 20.71 -4.61
N PRO A 307 33.07 21.93 -5.05
CA PRO A 307 32.28 22.71 -6.01
C PRO A 307 32.04 22.05 -7.37
N ASP A 308 32.80 21.02 -7.74
CA ASP A 308 32.65 20.30 -9.01
C ASP A 308 31.46 19.30 -9.05
N ILE A 309 30.76 19.11 -7.93
CA ILE A 309 29.55 18.27 -7.80
C ILE A 309 28.30 19.09 -8.13
#